data_AF-A0A800FJF2-F1
#
_entry.id   AF-A0A800FJF2-F1
#
_cell.length_a   1.000
_cell.length_b   1.000
_cell.length_c   1.000
_cell.angle_alpha   90.00
_cell.angle_beta   90.00
_cell.angle_gamma   90.00
#
_symmetry.space_group_name_H-M   'P 1'
#
loop_
_entity.id
_entity.type
_entity.pdbx_description
1 polymer ?
#
loop_
_entity_poly.entity_id
_entity_poly.type
_entity_poly.pdbx_seq_one_letter_code
_entity_poly.pdbx_strand_id
1 'polypeptide(L)' 'DWVKLTHMIIDHGRVICIARHPKCDQCVLHEQCPSALQ' A
#
# COMPACT_ATOMS: atom_id res chain seq x y z
N ASP A 1 -4.04 10.81 -15.38
CA ASP A 1 -3.13 10.00 -16.21
C ASP A 1 -2.87 8.67 -15.52
N TRP A 2 -3.18 7.55 -16.17
CA TRP A 2 -3.11 6.20 -15.56
C TRP A 2 -1.68 5.77 -15.26
N VAL A 3 -0.71 6.24 -16.04
CA VAL A 3 0.71 5.89 -15.87
C VAL A 3 1.22 6.31 -14.50
N LYS A 4 0.91 7.55 -14.09
CA LYS A 4 1.30 8.07 -12.77
C LYS A 4 0.68 7.24 -11.65
N LEU A 5 -0.59 6.86 -11.78
CA LEU A 5 -1.27 6.03 -10.79
C LEU A 5 -0.59 4.66 -10.65
N THR A 6 -0.27 4.01 -11.76
CA THR A 6 0.45 2.73 -11.75
C THR A 6 1.79 2.82 -11.04
N HIS A 7 2.59 3.87 -11.31
CA HIS A 7 3.85 4.08 -10.60
C HIS A 7 3.65 4.28 -9.09
N MET A 8 2.67 5.09 -8.68
CA MET A 8 2.37 5.31 -7.26
C MET A 8 1.98 4.00 -6.54
N ILE A 9 1.19 3.13 -7.18
CA ILE A 9 0.80 1.84 -6.61
C ILE A 9 2.01 0.89 -6.52
N ILE A 10 2.85 0.83 -7.55
CA ILE A 10 4.08 0.01 -7.54
C ILE A 10 5.01 0.44 -6.41
N ASP A 11 5.25 1.74 -6.27
CA ASP A 11 6.15 2.28 -5.23
C ASP A 11 5.57 2.02 -3.83
N HIS A 12 4.26 2.20 -3.65
CA HIS A 12 3.57 1.86 -2.40
C HIS A 12 3.75 0.38 -2.02
N GLY A 13 3.57 -0.54 -2.96
CA GLY A 13 3.76 -1.98 -2.72
C GLY A 13 5.21 -2.36 -2.39
N ARG A 14 6.19 -1.62 -2.91
CA ARG A 14 7.62 -1.90 -2.66
C ARG A 14 8.11 -1.39 -1.31
N VAL A 15 7.55 -0.29 -0.81
CA VAL A 15 8.07 0.40 0.39
C VAL A 15 7.18 0.21 1.62
N ILE A 16 5.86 0.12 1.41
CA ILE A 16 4.85 0.12 2.49
C ILE A 16 4.08 -1.21 2.53
N CYS A 17 3.34 -1.55 1.47
CA CYS A 17 2.53 -2.77 1.41
C CYS A 17 3.36 -3.97 0.91
N ILE A 18 4.47 -4.24 1.60
CA ILE A 18 5.43 -5.28 1.23
C ILE A 18 4.82 -6.66 1.44
N ALA A 19 4.95 -7.54 0.44
CA ALA A 19 4.40 -8.88 0.50
C ALA A 19 4.86 -9.64 1.76
N ARG A 20 3.90 -10.26 2.48
CA ARG A 20 4.08 -11.03 3.72
C ARG A 20 4.48 -10.23 4.96
N HIS A 21 4.93 -8.99 4.84
CA HIS A 21 5.25 -8.13 5.99
C HIS A 21 4.95 -6.66 5.70
N PRO A 22 3.66 -6.30 5.54
CA PRO A 22 3.28 -4.92 5.25
C PRO A 22 3.48 -4.01 6.47
N LYS A 23 3.91 -2.77 6.23
CA LYS A 23 4.02 -1.72 7.23
C LYS A 23 2.68 -0.99 7.39
N CYS A 24 1.68 -1.70 7.89
CA CYS A 24 0.29 -1.21 7.96
C CYS A 24 0.14 0.06 8.82
N ASP A 25 0.98 0.23 9.83
CA ASP A 25 1.06 1.43 10.69
C ASP A 25 1.47 2.70 9.93
N GLN A 26 2.22 2.53 8.84
CA GLN A 26 2.70 3.62 7.97
C GLN A 26 1.88 3.75 6.68
N CYS A 27 0.85 2.91 6.51
CA CYS A 27 0.05 2.89 5.31
C CYS A 27 -1.02 3.99 5.33
N VAL A 28 -1.00 4.88 4.34
CA VAL A 28 -2.02 5.93 4.20
C VAL A 28 -3.44 5.37 3.97
N LEU A 29 -3.53 4.12 3.52
CA LEU A 29 -4.79 3.42 3.31
C LEU A 29 -5.19 2.58 4.53
N HIS A 30 -4.50 2.66 5.67
CA HIS A 30 -4.71 1.80 6.83
C HIS A 30 -6.18 1.72 7.25
N GLU A 31 -6.83 2.88 7.43
CA GLU A 31 -8.22 2.95 7.89
C GLU A 31 -9.22 2.37 6.89
N GLN A 32 -8.88 2.34 5.61
CA GLN A 32 -9.74 1.84 4.52
C GLN A 32 -9.30 0.47 4.00
N CYS A 33 -8.17 -0.08 4.46
CA CYS A 33 -7.60 -1.32 3.96
C CYS A 33 -8.17 -2.50 4.75
N PRO A 34 -8.97 -3.39 4.12
CA PRO A 34 -9.52 -4.54 4.84
C PRO A 34 -8.43 -5.43 5.41
N SER A 35 -7.33 -5.62 4.67
CA SER A 35 -6.20 -6.46 5.09
C SER A 35 -5.39 -5.92 6.26
N ALA A 36 -5.57 -4.65 6.66
CA ALA A 36 -4.95 -4.11 7.86
C ALA A 36 -5.71 -4.51 9.15
N LEU A 37 -6.97 -4.95 9.02
CA LEU A 37 -7.86 -5.34 10.12
C LEU A 37 -8.05 -6.87 10.20
N GLN A 38 -7.41 -7.64 9.31
CA GLN A 38 -7.51 -9.09 9.21
C GLN A 38 -6.46 -9.82 10.05
#